data_AF-A0AB73HH97-F1
#
_entry.id   AF-A0AB73HH97-F1
#
_cell.length_a   1.000
_cell.length_b   1.000
_cell.length_c   1.000
_cell.angle_alpha   90.00
_cell.angle_beta   90.00
_cell.angle_gamma   90.00
#
_symmetry.space_group_name_H-M   'P 1'
#
loop_
_entity.id
_entity.type
_entity.pdbx_description
1 polymer ?
#
loop_
_entity_poly.entity_id
_entity_poly.type
_entity_poly.pdbx_seq_one_letter_code
_entity_poly.pdbx_strand_id
1 'polypeptide(L)'
;KNGTSGTLTSSTTDFPVNVDYSFANKGTLIGVFAGHTHTEEYRVINGINYVQNLNSVGCAGNAEDRILYFDTKDEDSWSVIGIDTANKKVKLTKFGRGTDLDFTY
;
A
#
# COMPACT_ATOMS: atom_id res chain seq x y z
N LYS A 1 -6.13 -23.73 -3.37
CA LYS A 1 -6.50 -23.94 -1.94
C LYS A 1 -7.74 -23.12 -1.68
N ASN A 2 -8.82 -23.74 -1.19
CA ASN A 2 -10.02 -23.01 -0.75
C ASN A 2 -9.71 -22.37 0.61
N GLY A 3 -9.93 -21.07 0.76
CA GLY A 3 -9.67 -20.39 2.03
C GLY A 3 -10.58 -20.95 3.12
N THR A 4 -10.01 -21.37 4.25
CA THR A 4 -10.74 -21.87 5.43
C THR A 4 -10.75 -20.79 6.50
N SER A 5 -11.91 -20.47 7.07
CA SER A 5 -12.05 -19.54 8.19
C SER A 5 -11.50 -20.14 9.49
N GLY A 6 -11.10 -19.31 10.45
CA GLY A 6 -10.62 -19.76 11.75
C GLY A 6 -10.29 -18.62 12.72
N THR A 7 -9.73 -19.02 13.85
CA THR A 7 -9.30 -18.11 14.94
C THR A 7 -7.87 -18.45 15.31
N LEU A 8 -7.04 -17.43 15.49
CA LEU A 8 -5.68 -17.54 16.03
C LEU A 8 -5.63 -16.89 17.40
N THR A 9 -5.31 -17.68 18.42
CA THR A 9 -5.08 -17.19 19.78
C THR A 9 -3.61 -17.27 20.12
N SER A 10 -3.05 -16.20 20.68
CA SER A 10 -1.72 -16.25 21.31
C SER A 10 -1.78 -17.10 22.58
N SER A 11 -0.77 -17.96 22.74
CA SER A 11 -0.54 -18.70 23.99
C SER A 11 0.38 -17.96 24.96
N THR A 12 0.94 -16.82 24.56
CA THR A 12 1.80 -16.01 25.42
C THR A 12 0.95 -15.14 26.33
N THR A 13 0.98 -15.43 27.65
CA THR A 13 0.14 -14.77 28.67
C THR A 13 0.25 -13.25 28.65
N ASP A 14 1.44 -12.72 28.42
CA ASP A 14 1.69 -11.27 28.44
C ASP A 14 1.32 -10.58 27.12
N PHE A 15 1.02 -11.35 26.07
CA PHE A 15 0.64 -10.85 24.75
C PHE A 15 -0.60 -11.58 24.24
N PRO A 16 -1.77 -11.39 24.90
CA PRO A 16 -3.00 -11.98 24.43
C PRO A 16 -3.36 -11.34 23.09
N VAL A 17 -3.43 -12.17 22.06
CA VAL A 17 -3.88 -11.80 20.72
C VAL A 17 -4.97 -12.76 20.34
N ASN A 18 -6.10 -12.25 19.85
CA ASN A 18 -7.14 -13.03 19.23
C ASN A 18 -7.41 -12.46 17.83
N VAL A 19 -7.18 -13.26 16.79
CA VAL A 19 -7.45 -12.87 15.40
C VAL A 19 -8.44 -13.85 14.81
N ASP A 20 -9.64 -13.35 14.52
CA ASP A 20 -10.63 -14.07 13.73
C ASP A 20 -10.46 -13.72 12.25
N TYR A 21 -10.44 -14.73 11.39
CA TYR A 21 -10.38 -14.55 9.95
C TYR A 21 -11.41 -15.43 9.24
N SER A 22 -12.08 -14.86 8.24
CA SER A 22 -13.12 -15.58 7.49
C SER A 22 -12.98 -15.38 6.00
N PHE A 23 -13.16 -16.47 5.26
CA PHE A 23 -13.26 -16.48 3.80
C PHE A 23 -14.68 -16.81 3.32
N ALA A 24 -15.67 -16.70 4.21
CA ALA A 24 -17.07 -16.99 3.87
C ALA A 24 -17.66 -16.01 2.83
N ASN A 25 -17.14 -14.79 2.80
CA ASN A 25 -17.57 -13.75 1.87
C ASN A 25 -16.40 -13.34 0.97
N LYS A 26 -16.70 -13.03 -0.30
CA LYS A 26 -15.72 -12.39 -1.18
C LYS A 26 -15.48 -10.97 -0.68
N GLY A 27 -14.21 -10.63 -0.44
CA GLY A 27 -13.83 -9.24 -0.16
C GLY A 27 -13.99 -8.35 -1.39
N THR A 28 -13.96 -7.04 -1.18
CA THR A 28 -13.90 -6.04 -2.28
C THR A 28 -12.44 -5.77 -2.63
N LEU A 29 -12.07 -5.95 -3.90
CA LEU A 29 -10.77 -5.51 -4.40
C LEU A 29 -10.81 -4.00 -4.60
N ILE A 30 -10.21 -3.25 -3.68
CA ILE A 30 -10.25 -1.77 -3.68
C ILE A 30 -9.10 -1.16 -4.50
N GLY A 31 -8.04 -1.94 -4.74
CA GLY A 31 -6.90 -1.55 -5.54
C GLY A 31 -5.71 -2.51 -5.37
N VAL A 32 -4.71 -2.35 -6.22
CA VAL A 32 -3.42 -3.04 -6.16
C VAL A 32 -2.35 -1.98 -5.89
N PHE A 33 -1.63 -2.15 -4.77
CA PHE A 33 -0.55 -1.25 -4.35
C PHE A 33 0.78 -1.96 -4.54
N ALA A 34 1.63 -1.43 -5.41
CA ALA A 34 2.87 -2.06 -5.85
C ALA A 34 4.11 -1.20 -5.59
N GLY A 35 5.27 -1.85 -5.66
CA GLY A 35 6.62 -1.26 -5.73
C GLY A 35 7.32 -1.75 -7.00
N HIS A 36 8.66 -1.89 -7.00
CA HIS A 36 9.48 -2.46 -8.09
C HIS A 36 10.01 -1.49 -9.17
N THR A 37 9.22 -0.57 -9.72
CA THR A 37 9.67 0.22 -10.89
C THR A 37 10.46 1.48 -10.54
N HIS A 38 10.54 1.85 -9.25
CA HIS A 38 11.17 3.10 -8.81
C HIS A 38 10.55 4.36 -9.48
N THR A 39 9.26 4.25 -9.84
CA THR A 39 8.43 5.34 -10.38
C THR A 39 7.18 5.51 -9.51
N GLU A 40 6.49 6.64 -9.67
CA GLU A 40 5.18 6.88 -9.08
C GLU A 40 4.14 6.90 -10.20
N GLU A 41 3.14 6.02 -10.12
CA GLU A 41 2.10 5.92 -11.14
C GLU A 41 0.75 5.56 -10.52
N TYR A 42 -0.30 6.08 -11.13
CA TYR A 42 -1.68 5.69 -10.83
C TYR A 42 -2.43 5.42 -12.13
N ARG A 43 -3.04 4.25 -12.24
CA ARG A 43 -3.81 3.83 -13.41
C ARG A 43 -5.02 3.03 -13.00
N VAL A 44 -6.09 3.11 -13.78
CA VAL A 44 -7.24 2.21 -13.65
C VAL A 44 -7.17 1.18 -14.77
N ILE A 45 -6.98 -0.08 -14.42
CA ILE A 45 -6.86 -1.19 -15.38
C ILE A 45 -8.01 -2.15 -15.13
N ASN A 46 -8.88 -2.34 -16.13
CA ASN A 46 -10.08 -3.18 -16.03
C ASN A 46 -10.97 -2.83 -14.82
N GLY A 47 -11.08 -1.55 -14.49
CA GLY A 47 -11.84 -1.06 -13.34
C GLY A 47 -11.15 -1.23 -11.98
N ILE A 48 -9.88 -1.66 -11.95
CA ILE A 48 -9.09 -1.84 -10.73
C ILE A 48 -8.10 -0.68 -10.61
N ASN A 49 -8.09 -0.02 -9.45
CA ASN A 49 -7.13 1.02 -9.10
C ASN A 49 -5.74 0.38 -8.91
N TYR A 50 -4.78 0.69 -9.79
CA TYR A 50 -3.38 0.30 -9.66
C TYR A 50 -2.55 1.49 -9.23
N VAL A 51 -1.89 1.37 -8.09
CA VAL A 51 -1.01 2.38 -7.51
C VAL A 51 0.41 1.82 -7.44
N GLN A 52 1.31 2.46 -8.16
CA GLN A 52 2.74 2.21 -8.10
C GLN A 52 3.35 3.22 -7.13
N ASN A 53 3.87 2.73 -6.00
CA ASN A 53 4.55 3.57 -5.03
C ASN A 53 6.01 3.75 -5.41
N LEU A 54 6.49 4.98 -5.23
CA LEU A 54 7.89 5.32 -5.36
C LEU A 54 8.72 4.67 -4.23
N ASN A 55 9.98 4.40 -4.51
CA ASN A 55 10.91 3.74 -3.59
C ASN A 55 11.43 4.67 -2.48
N SER A 56 11.74 4.09 -1.32
CA SER A 56 12.53 4.72 -0.24
C SER A 56 14.01 4.40 -0.41
N VAL A 57 14.61 5.01 -1.45
CA VAL A 57 16.06 4.97 -1.71
C VAL A 57 16.43 6.34 -2.26
N GLY A 58 17.61 6.87 -1.96
CA GLY A 58 18.09 8.20 -2.41
C GLY A 58 18.24 8.41 -3.92
N CYS A 59 17.58 7.61 -4.75
CA CYS A 59 17.50 7.79 -6.19
C CYS A 59 16.09 7.46 -6.73
N ALA A 60 15.71 8.10 -7.83
CA ALA A 60 14.49 7.78 -8.58
C ALA A 60 14.78 7.58 -10.07
N GLY A 61 13.91 6.84 -10.77
CA GLY A 61 14.02 6.60 -12.21
C GLY A 61 14.93 5.42 -12.60
N ASN A 62 15.13 5.26 -13.91
CA ASN A 62 15.95 4.20 -14.50
C ASN A 62 17.42 4.36 -14.09
N ALA A 63 18.14 3.22 -14.00
CA ALA A 63 19.54 3.20 -13.56
C ALA A 63 20.47 4.14 -14.36
N GLU A 64 20.20 4.34 -15.65
CA GLU A 64 21.00 5.16 -16.56
C GLU A 64 20.80 6.68 -16.34
N ASP A 65 19.61 7.08 -15.87
CA ASP A 65 19.21 8.49 -15.71
C ASP A 65 18.73 8.79 -14.27
N ARG A 66 19.36 8.17 -13.27
CA ARG A 66 18.94 8.32 -11.87
C ARG A 66 19.11 9.76 -11.39
N ILE A 67 18.04 10.31 -10.86
CA ILE A 67 18.09 11.54 -10.07
C ILE A 67 18.43 11.16 -8.63
N LEU A 68 19.44 11.81 -8.04
CA LEU A 68 19.93 11.54 -6.68
C LEU A 68 19.42 12.58 -5.68
N TYR A 69 19.11 12.14 -4.45
CA TYR A 69 18.46 12.94 -3.41
C TYR A 69 19.08 12.75 -2.02
N PHE A 70 20.34 12.29 -1.95
CA PHE A 70 21.03 12.02 -0.69
C PHE A 70 21.02 13.24 0.25
N ASP A 71 20.82 12.98 1.55
CA ASP A 71 20.78 13.98 2.62
C ASP A 71 19.65 15.02 2.46
N THR A 72 18.57 14.66 1.78
CA THR A 72 17.37 15.50 1.66
C THR A 72 16.13 14.76 2.17
N LYS A 73 15.06 15.50 2.49
CA LYS A 73 13.75 14.90 2.79
C LYS A 73 13.26 13.99 1.65
N ASP A 74 13.73 14.27 0.45
CA ASP A 74 13.38 13.58 -0.77
C ASP A 74 14.26 12.34 -0.98
N GLU A 75 15.11 11.94 -0.03
CA GLU A 75 15.81 10.66 -0.09
C GLU A 75 14.83 9.48 0.00
N ASP A 76 13.79 9.64 0.81
CA ASP A 76 12.78 8.64 1.11
C ASP A 76 11.47 8.86 0.36
N SER A 77 10.69 7.78 0.26
CA SER A 77 9.29 7.83 -0.14
C SER A 77 8.55 6.64 0.43
N TRP A 78 7.53 6.93 1.24
CA TRP A 78 6.62 5.93 1.79
C TRP A 78 5.22 6.54 1.92
N SER A 79 4.23 5.68 2.14
CA SER A 79 2.82 6.07 2.14
C SER A 79 2.07 5.47 3.32
N VAL A 80 1.19 6.27 3.92
CA VAL A 80 0.16 5.83 4.85
C VAL A 80 -1.16 5.73 4.08
N ILE A 81 -1.75 4.54 4.05
CA ILE A 81 -2.99 4.26 3.32
C ILE A 81 -4.15 4.28 4.32
N GLY A 82 -5.02 5.27 4.19
CA GLY A 82 -6.32 5.34 4.87
C GLY A 82 -7.42 4.81 3.97
N ILE A 83 -8.29 3.96 4.52
CA ILE A 83 -9.45 3.39 3.82
C ILE A 83 -10.72 3.78 4.57
N ASP A 84 -11.56 4.59 3.94
CA ASP A 84 -12.90 4.92 4.40
C ASP A 84 -13.89 4.00 3.71
N THR A 85 -14.32 2.97 4.44
CA THR A 85 -15.23 1.95 3.94
C THR A 85 -16.68 2.42 3.79
N ALA A 86 -17.07 3.47 4.53
CA ALA A 86 -18.42 4.03 4.46
C ALA A 86 -18.61 4.86 3.18
N ASN A 87 -17.60 5.67 2.83
CA ASN A 87 -17.62 6.52 1.65
C ASN A 87 -16.92 5.91 0.43
N LYS A 88 -16.38 4.69 0.58
CA LYS A 88 -15.57 3.97 -0.42
C LYS A 88 -14.43 4.82 -0.98
N LYS A 89 -13.69 5.48 -0.09
CA LYS A 89 -12.55 6.32 -0.43
C LYS A 89 -11.26 5.72 0.09
N VAL A 90 -10.21 5.83 -0.70
CA VAL A 90 -8.84 5.53 -0.32
C VAL A 90 -8.04 6.82 -0.40
N LYS A 91 -7.28 7.10 0.66
CA LYS A 91 -6.32 8.20 0.73
C LYS A 91 -4.93 7.66 1.00
N LEU A 92 -3.97 8.01 0.16
CA LEU A 92 -2.55 7.79 0.40
C LEU A 92 -1.95 9.14 0.79
N THR A 93 -1.54 9.25 2.04
CA THR A 93 -0.73 10.38 2.51
C THR A 93 0.74 9.98 2.40
N LYS A 94 1.53 10.76 1.66
CA LYS A 94 2.90 10.39 1.31
C LYS A 94 3.92 11.31 1.95
N PHE A 95 5.08 10.73 2.24
CA PHE A 95 6.23 11.44 2.76
C PHE A 95 7.36 11.48 1.72
N GLY A 96 8.22 12.50 1.83
CA GLY A 96 9.39 12.68 0.97
C GLY A 96 9.00 13.08 -0.45
N ARG A 97 9.41 12.28 -1.43
CA ARG A 97 9.14 12.53 -2.86
C ARG A 97 7.75 12.13 -3.34
N GLY A 98 7.01 11.35 -2.56
CA GLY A 98 5.71 10.84 -2.99
C GLY A 98 4.66 11.94 -3.03
N THR A 99 3.74 11.85 -3.98
CA THR A 99 2.57 12.73 -4.08
C THR A 99 1.34 12.09 -3.44
N ASP A 100 0.62 12.83 -2.61
CA ASP A 100 -0.66 12.39 -2.06
C ASP A 100 -1.62 11.94 -3.18
N LEU A 101 -2.38 10.88 -2.92
CA LEU A 101 -3.33 10.32 -3.88
C LEU A 101 -4.65 9.96 -3.19
N ASP A 102 -5.75 10.42 -3.78
CA ASP A 102 -7.10 10.10 -3.33
C ASP A 102 -7.90 9.48 -4.48
N PHE A 103 -8.64 8.40 -4.21
CA PHE A 103 -9.55 7.80 -5.18
C PHE A 103 -10.74 7.08 -4.52
N THR A 104 -11.76 6.81 -5.32
CA THR A 104 -12.94 6.01 -4.95
C THR A 104 -12.85 4.59 -5.52
N TYR A 105 -13.49 3.62 -4.85
CA TYR A 105 -13.52 2.21 -5.27
C TYR A 105 -14.91 1.55 -5.17
#